data_AF-A0A1A5I085-F1
#
_entry.id   AF-A0A1A5I085-F1
#
_cell.length_a   1.000
_cell.length_b   1.000
_cell.length_c   1.000
_cell.angle_alpha   90.00
_cell.angle_beta   90.00
_cell.angle_gamma   90.00
#
_symmetry.space_group_name_H-M   'P 1'
#
loop_
_entity.id
_entity.type
_entity.pdbx_description
1 polymer ?
#
loop_
_entity_poly.entity_id
_entity_poly.type
_entity_poly.pdbx_seq_one_letter_code
_entity_poly.pdbx_strand_id
1 'polypeptide(L)'
;MDHARPRPGDDMIPAVQTALNTIVGRVTTLDHASGAGRIFELFVMTSLARGLRDAGFSVWLQRSDGTIIHPGDADRRFIQRGGAPTGVSAASAGPSNATVIGFRWGRRRKWEIWNGIQFAGRSAATHEIDISIVPGSVGTEIRKAGGIPVGRPRVAIECKDVGTSGSVDEMRAFIARLYDVTLLHAHHRHMHFPDARALHPGSPNEPKHRAIVTYWQENRRTKNIIARRTGFTAGTAPLGEYHRVEPHRDISVGSSTVDELVSSVVNWAGRNA
;
A
#
# COMPACT_ATOMS: atom_id res chain seq x y z
N MET A 1 31.25 20.37 -20.64
CA MET A 1 30.95 19.05 -20.06
C MET A 1 29.78 19.24 -19.12
N ASP A 2 28.57 19.05 -19.64
CA ASP A 2 27.34 19.12 -18.86
C ASP A 2 27.28 17.89 -17.95
N HIS A 3 27.42 18.08 -16.64
CA HIS A 3 27.01 17.06 -15.69
C HIS A 3 25.49 16.97 -15.76
N ALA A 4 25.00 16.00 -16.53
CA ALA A 4 23.59 15.66 -16.60
C ALA A 4 23.03 15.56 -15.17
N ARG A 5 22.07 16.41 -14.82
CA ARG A 5 21.36 16.30 -13.55
C ARG A 5 20.78 14.88 -13.45
N PRO A 6 20.93 14.19 -12.31
CA PRO A 6 20.35 12.87 -12.14
C PRO A 6 18.85 12.91 -12.47
N ARG A 7 18.36 11.86 -13.14
CA ARG A 7 16.95 11.78 -13.52
C ARG A 7 16.11 11.67 -12.25
N PRO A 8 14.86 12.19 -12.25
CA PRO A 8 13.94 11.99 -11.14
C PRO A 8 13.85 10.50 -10.78
N GLY A 9 14.21 10.14 -9.54
CA GLY A 9 14.19 8.76 -9.03
C GLY A 9 15.55 8.04 -8.94
N ASP A 10 16.64 8.60 -9.51
CA ASP A 10 17.97 7.96 -9.46
C ASP A 10 18.54 7.88 -8.02
N ASP A 11 18.16 8.82 -7.15
CA ASP A 11 18.52 8.85 -5.72
C ASP A 11 17.66 7.92 -4.84
N MET A 12 16.45 7.59 -5.31
CA MET A 12 15.50 6.75 -4.58
C MET A 12 15.85 5.26 -4.62
N ILE A 13 16.42 4.76 -5.72
CA ILE A 13 16.83 3.34 -5.81
C ILE A 13 17.83 2.95 -4.71
N PRO A 14 18.93 3.70 -4.48
CA PRO A 14 19.82 3.45 -3.35
C PRO A 14 19.11 3.48 -1.99
N ALA A 15 18.17 4.40 -1.79
CA ALA A 15 17.39 4.49 -0.56
C ALA A 15 16.49 3.25 -0.34
N VAL A 16 15.80 2.79 -1.40
CA VAL A 16 15.00 1.56 -1.41
C VAL A 16 15.87 0.35 -1.06
N GLN A 17 17.00 0.19 -1.73
CA GLN A 17 17.93 -0.91 -1.47
C GLN A 17 18.44 -0.88 -0.02
N THR A 18 18.80 0.30 0.48
CA THR A 18 19.26 0.48 1.87
C THR A 18 18.18 0.08 2.87
N ALA A 19 16.92 0.48 2.64
CA ALA A 19 15.80 0.12 3.49
C ALA A 19 15.53 -1.40 3.48
N LEU A 20 15.52 -2.03 2.30
CA LEU A 20 15.37 -3.48 2.17
C LEU A 20 16.51 -4.25 2.86
N ASN A 21 17.75 -3.79 2.66
CA ASN A 21 18.94 -4.35 3.31
C ASN A 21 18.88 -4.20 4.83
N THR A 22 18.32 -3.10 5.32
CA THR A 22 18.10 -2.92 6.76
C THR A 22 17.16 -4.01 7.27
N ILE A 23 16.02 -4.25 6.61
CA ILE A 23 15.02 -5.26 6.99
C ILE A 23 15.59 -6.68 7.00
N VAL A 24 16.28 -7.09 5.92
CA VAL A 24 16.81 -8.47 5.77
C VAL A 24 18.21 -8.64 6.38
N GLY A 25 18.92 -7.55 6.68
CA GLY A 25 20.28 -7.54 7.21
C GLY A 25 21.40 -7.80 6.18
N ARG A 26 21.09 -7.95 4.88
CA ARG A 26 22.04 -8.21 3.79
C ARG A 26 21.50 -7.70 2.43
N VAL A 27 22.36 -7.72 1.40
CA VAL A 27 22.07 -7.27 0.01
C VAL A 27 20.85 -7.99 -0.58
N THR A 28 19.69 -7.36 -0.44
CA THR A 28 18.42 -7.74 -1.07
C THR A 28 18.47 -7.29 -2.53
N THR A 29 18.22 -8.21 -3.45
CA THR A 29 18.18 -7.87 -4.88
C THR A 29 16.79 -7.35 -5.23
N LEU A 30 16.73 -6.15 -5.81
CA LEU A 30 15.48 -5.54 -6.28
C LEU A 30 15.20 -5.98 -7.72
N ASP A 31 14.02 -6.55 -7.95
CA ASP A 31 13.57 -7.00 -9.28
C ASP A 31 12.36 -6.18 -9.77
N HIS A 32 12.29 -5.96 -11.08
CA HIS A 32 11.24 -5.20 -11.79
C HIS A 32 11.04 -3.72 -11.39
N ALA A 33 11.96 -3.12 -10.64
CA ALA A 33 11.93 -1.68 -10.34
C ALA A 33 12.39 -0.85 -11.55
N SER A 34 11.47 -0.62 -12.48
CA SER A 34 11.72 0.17 -13.68
C SER A 34 10.61 1.20 -13.92
N GLY A 35 11.03 2.44 -14.20
CA GLY A 35 10.13 3.58 -14.38
C GLY A 35 9.99 4.42 -13.10
N ALA A 36 9.95 5.74 -13.28
CA ALA A 36 10.08 6.70 -12.20
C ALA A 36 8.92 6.61 -11.17
N GLY A 37 7.68 6.39 -11.65
CA GLY A 37 6.52 6.12 -10.77
C GLY A 37 6.66 4.88 -9.89
N ARG A 38 7.12 3.76 -10.46
CA ARG A 38 7.34 2.52 -9.70
C ARG A 38 8.43 2.66 -8.64
N ILE A 39 9.49 3.40 -8.97
CA ILE A 39 10.57 3.69 -8.02
C ILE A 39 10.04 4.55 -6.87
N PHE A 40 9.21 5.54 -7.18
CA PHE A 40 8.58 6.39 -6.18
C PHE A 40 7.65 5.61 -5.23
N GLU A 41 6.83 4.69 -5.76
CA GLU A 41 6.00 3.79 -4.95
C GLU A 41 6.84 2.92 -4.00
N LEU A 42 7.93 2.32 -4.51
CA LEU A 42 8.84 1.54 -3.66
C LEU A 42 9.52 2.39 -2.60
N PHE A 43 9.91 3.61 -2.94
CA PHE A 43 10.50 4.54 -1.99
C PHE A 43 9.52 4.84 -0.85
N VAL A 44 8.26 5.14 -1.15
CA VAL A 44 7.22 5.34 -0.12
C VAL A 44 7.01 4.06 0.69
N MET A 45 6.80 2.91 0.03
CA MET A 45 6.56 1.62 0.70
C MET A 45 7.69 1.20 1.64
N THR A 46 8.94 1.35 1.22
CA THR A 46 10.10 1.00 2.04
C THR A 46 10.39 2.02 3.14
N SER A 47 10.06 3.30 2.93
CA SER A 47 10.09 4.32 3.98
C SER A 47 9.07 4.01 5.09
N LEU A 48 7.86 3.58 4.73
CA LEU A 48 6.86 3.09 5.70
C LEU A 48 7.39 1.92 6.53
N ALA A 49 7.99 0.94 5.85
CA ALA A 49 8.54 -0.26 6.49
C ALA A 49 9.66 0.08 7.49
N ARG A 50 10.56 1.00 7.10
CA ARG A 50 11.60 1.51 7.99
C ARG A 50 11.00 2.23 9.19
N GLY A 51 10.08 3.16 8.98
CA GLY A 51 9.44 3.88 10.08
C GLY A 51 8.66 2.99 11.06
N LEU A 52 7.99 1.94 10.55
CA LEU A 52 7.36 0.93 11.41
C LEU A 52 8.40 0.21 12.26
N ARG A 53 9.52 -0.21 11.67
CA ARG A 53 10.60 -0.86 12.42
C ARG A 53 11.20 0.08 13.49
N ASP A 54 11.48 1.32 13.13
CA ASP A 54 12.06 2.32 14.03
C ASP A 54 11.10 2.63 15.19
N ALA A 55 9.78 2.53 14.96
CA ALA A 55 8.76 2.65 16.00
C ALA A 55 8.61 1.40 16.88
N GLY A 56 9.33 0.30 16.62
CA GLY A 56 9.32 -0.92 17.43
C GLY A 56 8.47 -2.07 16.88
N PHE A 57 7.91 -1.95 15.67
CA PHE A 57 7.24 -3.08 15.02
C PHE A 57 8.25 -4.13 14.57
N SER A 58 7.86 -5.40 14.64
CA SER A 58 8.55 -6.43 13.85
C SER A 58 8.18 -6.24 12.39
N VAL A 59 9.17 -6.11 11.51
CA VAL A 59 9.00 -5.91 10.06
C VAL A 59 9.84 -6.93 9.32
N TRP A 60 9.29 -7.54 8.27
CA TRP A 60 9.98 -8.55 7.46
C TRP A 60 9.57 -8.47 5.99
N LEU A 61 10.40 -9.00 5.11
CA LEU A 61 10.02 -9.24 3.72
C LEU A 61 9.40 -10.63 3.61
N GLN A 62 8.34 -10.75 2.82
CA GLN A 62 7.58 -11.99 2.68
C GLN A 62 7.41 -12.31 1.19
N ARG A 63 7.80 -13.53 0.82
CA ARG A 63 7.63 -14.07 -0.54
C ARG A 63 6.15 -14.19 -0.90
N SER A 64 5.92 -14.38 -2.19
CA SER A 64 4.60 -14.56 -2.77
C SER A 64 3.86 -15.83 -2.32
N ASP A 65 4.56 -16.81 -1.74
CA ASP A 65 3.95 -17.97 -1.09
C ASP A 65 3.60 -17.73 0.39
N GLY A 66 3.98 -16.58 0.94
CA GLY A 66 3.77 -16.21 2.34
C GLY A 66 4.93 -16.54 3.28
N THR A 67 6.01 -17.16 2.80
CA THR A 67 7.21 -17.44 3.61
C THR A 67 8.04 -16.17 3.83
N ILE A 68 8.71 -16.10 4.97
CA ILE A 68 9.58 -14.96 5.31
C ILE A 68 10.93 -15.11 4.60
N ILE A 69 11.45 -14.01 4.07
CA ILE A 69 12.82 -13.95 3.56
C ILE A 69 13.77 -13.71 4.74
N HIS A 70 14.63 -14.68 5.01
CA HIS A 70 15.64 -14.62 6.07
C HIS A 70 17.03 -14.25 5.53
N PRO A 71 17.92 -13.68 6.36
CA PRO A 71 19.28 -13.29 5.95
C PRO A 71 20.13 -14.43 5.35
N GLY A 72 19.84 -15.67 5.78
CA GLY A 72 20.54 -16.89 5.35
C GLY A 72 19.95 -17.57 4.12
N ASP A 73 18.83 -17.08 3.58
CA ASP A 73 18.20 -17.71 2.42
C ASP A 73 19.04 -17.52 1.15
N ALA A 74 19.03 -18.53 0.27
CA ALA A 74 19.72 -18.46 -1.02
C ALA A 74 19.06 -17.43 -1.97
N ASP A 75 17.72 -17.40 -2.01
CA ASP A 75 16.95 -16.39 -2.75
C ASP A 75 16.41 -15.33 -1.80
N ARG A 76 16.94 -14.11 -1.92
CA ARG A 76 16.55 -12.92 -1.14
C ARG A 76 16.07 -11.81 -2.05
N ARG A 77 15.49 -12.14 -3.19
CA ARG A 77 14.92 -11.12 -4.09
C ARG A 77 13.70 -10.47 -3.45
N PHE A 78 13.67 -9.15 -3.47
CA PHE A 78 12.43 -8.39 -3.35
C PHE A 78 11.91 -8.11 -4.76
N ILE A 79 10.78 -8.73 -5.09
CA ILE A 79 10.18 -8.65 -6.41
C ILE A 79 9.10 -7.57 -6.37
N GLN A 80 9.33 -6.43 -7.03
CA GLN A 80 8.24 -5.51 -7.30
C GLN A 80 7.30 -6.14 -8.33
N ARG A 81 6.01 -5.82 -8.24
CA ARG A 81 5.09 -6.19 -9.31
C ARG A 81 5.50 -5.52 -10.62
N GLY A 82 5.75 -6.33 -11.64
CA GLY A 82 5.92 -5.88 -13.03
C GLY A 82 4.61 -5.89 -13.81
N GLY A 83 4.64 -5.30 -15.01
CA GLY A 83 3.53 -5.37 -15.96
C GLY A 83 2.30 -4.51 -15.62
N ALA A 84 1.16 -4.87 -16.22
CA ALA A 84 -0.10 -4.19 -15.98
C ALA A 84 -0.65 -4.46 -14.56
N PRO A 85 -1.47 -3.56 -14.01
CA PRO A 85 -2.09 -3.76 -12.70
C PRO A 85 -2.91 -5.05 -12.68
N THR A 86 -2.69 -5.87 -11.65
CA THR A 86 -3.28 -7.22 -11.53
C THR A 86 -3.62 -7.55 -10.08
N GLY A 87 -4.32 -8.68 -9.88
CA GLY A 87 -4.55 -9.25 -8.55
C GLY A 87 -3.31 -9.92 -7.93
N VAL A 88 -3.51 -10.58 -6.81
CA VAL A 88 -2.48 -11.39 -6.14
C VAL A 88 -2.41 -12.77 -6.79
N SER A 89 -1.23 -13.21 -7.21
CA SER A 89 -1.03 -14.57 -7.72
C SER A 89 -1.21 -15.60 -6.60
N ALA A 90 -1.72 -16.79 -6.96
CA ALA A 90 -1.72 -17.92 -6.04
C ALA A 90 -0.29 -18.35 -5.73
N ALA A 91 -0.04 -18.90 -4.53
CA ALA A 91 1.25 -19.47 -4.15
C ALA A 91 1.67 -20.61 -5.10
N SER A 92 0.70 -21.34 -5.66
CA SER A 92 0.92 -22.37 -6.68
C SER A 92 1.48 -21.85 -8.00
N ALA A 93 1.42 -20.53 -8.26
CA ALA A 93 2.05 -19.91 -9.44
C ALA A 93 3.57 -19.78 -9.31
N GLY A 94 4.15 -20.22 -8.19
CA GLY A 94 5.60 -20.26 -7.97
C GLY A 94 6.19 -19.00 -7.32
N PRO A 95 7.50 -19.01 -7.05
CA PRO A 95 8.15 -18.03 -6.17
C PRO A 95 8.40 -16.67 -6.84
N SER A 96 8.28 -16.57 -8.17
CA SER A 96 8.62 -15.37 -8.95
C SER A 96 7.54 -14.28 -8.96
N ASN A 97 6.60 -14.33 -8.01
CA ASN A 97 5.55 -13.33 -7.86
C ASN A 97 5.93 -12.26 -6.82
N ALA A 98 5.21 -11.14 -6.83
CA ALA A 98 5.54 -9.96 -6.03
C ALA A 98 5.73 -10.26 -4.52
N THR A 99 6.80 -9.69 -3.97
CA THR A 99 7.12 -9.71 -2.54
C THR A 99 6.26 -8.67 -1.80
N VAL A 100 5.85 -8.98 -0.58
CA VAL A 100 5.14 -8.03 0.30
C VAL A 100 5.97 -7.73 1.54
N ILE A 101 5.67 -6.62 2.22
CA ILE A 101 6.28 -6.31 3.51
C ILE A 101 5.29 -6.67 4.61
N GLY A 102 5.65 -7.63 5.46
CA GLY A 102 4.86 -7.98 6.63
C GLY A 102 5.28 -7.17 7.85
N PHE A 103 4.33 -6.84 8.73
CA PHE A 103 4.64 -6.23 10.02
C PHE A 103 3.64 -6.62 11.12
N ARG A 104 4.05 -6.48 12.39
CA ARG A 104 3.18 -6.64 13.58
C ARG A 104 3.73 -5.92 14.81
N TRP A 105 2.84 -5.53 15.73
CA TRP A 105 3.23 -5.08 17.06
C TRP A 105 3.22 -6.24 18.08
N GLY A 106 4.39 -6.68 18.53
CA GLY A 106 4.51 -7.79 19.47
C GLY A 106 3.80 -9.06 18.99
N ARG A 107 2.79 -9.51 19.74
CA ARG A 107 1.96 -10.70 19.42
C ARG A 107 0.64 -10.37 18.73
N ARG A 108 0.41 -9.12 18.34
CA ARG A 108 -0.80 -8.74 17.60
C ARG A 108 -0.82 -9.37 16.20
N ARG A 109 -1.99 -9.27 15.57
CA ARG A 109 -2.19 -9.82 14.22
C ARG A 109 -1.19 -9.21 13.24
N LYS A 110 -0.71 -10.04 12.32
CA LYS A 110 0.12 -9.59 11.22
C LYS A 110 -0.68 -8.72 10.25
N TRP A 111 0.02 -7.78 9.64
CA TRP A 111 -0.43 -6.94 8.54
C TRP A 111 0.56 -7.03 7.39
N GLU A 112 0.10 -6.70 6.19
CA GLU A 112 0.92 -6.72 4.98
C GLU A 112 0.77 -5.37 4.27
N ILE A 113 1.89 -4.84 3.79
CA ILE A 113 1.97 -3.72 2.85
C ILE A 113 2.15 -4.32 1.46
N TRP A 114 1.24 -3.98 0.56
CA TRP A 114 1.21 -4.44 -0.83
C TRP A 114 1.45 -3.28 -1.78
N ASN A 115 2.12 -3.55 -2.91
CA ASN A 115 2.36 -2.58 -3.99
C ASN A 115 1.63 -2.98 -5.29
N GLY A 116 0.93 -2.01 -5.88
CA GLY A 116 0.29 -2.12 -7.21
C GLY A 116 -0.79 -3.21 -7.28
N ILE A 117 -1.62 -3.37 -6.25
CA ILE A 117 -2.68 -4.39 -6.23
C ILE A 117 -4.00 -3.79 -6.65
N GLN A 118 -4.70 -4.50 -7.55
CA GLN A 118 -6.10 -4.21 -7.85
C GLN A 118 -7.02 -4.68 -6.73
N PHE A 119 -8.04 -3.88 -6.43
CA PHE A 119 -9.16 -4.23 -5.56
C PHE A 119 -10.46 -4.10 -6.35
N ALA A 120 -11.34 -5.09 -6.22
CA ALA A 120 -12.65 -5.04 -6.84
C ALA A 120 -13.61 -4.21 -5.96
N GLY A 121 -14.35 -3.31 -6.60
CA GLY A 121 -15.40 -2.53 -5.96
C GLY A 121 -16.76 -3.20 -5.99
N ARG A 122 -17.74 -2.55 -5.37
CA ARG A 122 -19.14 -2.99 -5.41
C ARG A 122 -19.75 -2.92 -6.81
N SER A 123 -19.16 -2.13 -7.72
CA SER A 123 -19.53 -2.11 -9.14
C SER A 123 -18.94 -3.27 -9.96
N ALA A 124 -18.15 -4.15 -9.33
CA ALA A 124 -17.29 -5.15 -9.97
C ALA A 124 -16.12 -4.57 -10.80
N ALA A 125 -15.99 -3.24 -10.92
CA ALA A 125 -14.80 -2.63 -11.47
C ALA A 125 -13.58 -2.88 -10.58
N THR A 126 -12.41 -2.99 -11.22
CA THR A 126 -11.13 -3.18 -10.52
C THR A 126 -10.38 -1.86 -10.46
N HIS A 127 -9.85 -1.56 -9.28
CA HIS A 127 -9.14 -0.31 -9.00
C HIS A 127 -7.77 -0.63 -8.43
N GLU A 128 -6.72 -0.19 -9.10
CA GLU A 128 -5.38 -0.24 -8.53
C GLU A 128 -5.26 0.73 -7.36
N ILE A 129 -4.62 0.25 -6.30
CA ILE A 129 -4.15 1.07 -5.19
C ILE A 129 -2.63 0.87 -5.10
N ASP A 130 -1.88 1.93 -5.34
CA ASP A 130 -0.41 1.89 -5.52
C ASP A 130 0.29 1.30 -4.29
N ILE A 131 -0.13 1.70 -3.09
CA ILE A 131 0.27 1.06 -1.83
C ILE A 131 -0.95 0.83 -0.95
N SER A 132 -1.12 -0.40 -0.49
CA SER A 132 -2.22 -0.77 0.41
C SER A 132 -1.73 -1.51 1.64
N ILE A 133 -2.40 -1.30 2.78
CA ILE A 133 -2.16 -2.07 4.00
C ILE A 133 -3.40 -2.88 4.36
N VAL A 134 -3.22 -4.20 4.46
CA VAL A 134 -4.29 -5.17 4.71
C VAL A 134 -3.94 -6.10 5.86
N PRO A 135 -4.94 -6.68 6.55
CA PRO A 135 -4.68 -7.74 7.53
C PRO A 135 -3.98 -8.92 6.85
N GLY A 136 -2.96 -9.51 7.47
CA GLY A 136 -2.22 -10.60 6.85
C GLY A 136 -3.04 -11.89 6.68
N SER A 137 -4.22 -11.99 7.31
CA SER A 137 -5.20 -13.05 7.01
C SER A 137 -5.82 -12.90 5.62
N VAL A 138 -6.02 -11.67 5.12
CA VAL A 138 -6.45 -11.42 3.74
C VAL A 138 -5.39 -11.94 2.76
N GLY A 139 -4.11 -11.64 3.03
CA GLY A 139 -3.01 -12.16 2.24
C GLY A 139 -2.91 -13.68 2.26
N THR A 140 -3.08 -14.30 3.43
CA THR A 140 -3.09 -15.76 3.53
C THR A 140 -4.22 -16.38 2.71
N GLU A 141 -5.44 -15.85 2.77
CA GLU A 141 -6.55 -16.43 2.00
C GLU A 141 -6.40 -16.19 0.49
N ILE A 142 -6.02 -14.97 0.07
CA ILE A 142 -5.92 -14.68 -1.36
C ILE A 142 -4.78 -15.46 -2.03
N ARG A 143 -3.67 -15.72 -1.33
CA ARG A 143 -2.58 -16.53 -1.89
C ARG A 143 -2.94 -18.01 -2.08
N LYS A 144 -4.02 -18.53 -1.46
CA LYS A 144 -4.46 -19.91 -1.71
C LYS A 144 -5.03 -20.10 -3.11
N ALA A 145 -5.83 -19.15 -3.58
CA ALA A 145 -6.54 -19.23 -4.86
C ALA A 145 -6.00 -18.27 -5.92
N GLY A 146 -5.25 -17.24 -5.51
CA GLY A 146 -5.01 -16.05 -6.30
C GLY A 146 -6.28 -15.20 -6.46
N GLY A 147 -6.14 -14.09 -7.19
CA GLY A 147 -7.25 -13.24 -7.60
C GLY A 147 -7.21 -11.84 -7.01
N ILE A 148 -8.37 -11.18 -7.05
CA ILE A 148 -8.51 -9.77 -6.70
C ILE A 148 -9.30 -9.67 -5.38
N PRO A 149 -8.75 -9.03 -4.33
CA PRO A 149 -9.49 -8.76 -3.11
C PRO A 149 -10.70 -7.85 -3.42
N VAL A 150 -11.83 -8.09 -2.76
CA VAL A 150 -13.04 -7.27 -2.94
C VAL A 150 -13.23 -6.39 -1.72
N GLY A 151 -13.32 -5.09 -1.93
CA GLY A 151 -13.48 -4.10 -0.87
C GLY A 151 -12.22 -3.29 -0.56
N ARG A 152 -12.22 -2.62 0.59
CA ARG A 152 -11.29 -1.52 0.90
C ARG A 152 -10.15 -1.94 1.83
N PRO A 153 -8.88 -1.68 1.46
CA PRO A 153 -7.75 -1.84 2.38
C PRO A 153 -7.84 -0.82 3.53
N ARG A 154 -7.16 -1.09 4.65
CA ARG A 154 -7.26 -0.20 5.82
C ARG A 154 -6.40 1.05 5.68
N VAL A 155 -5.33 0.93 4.91
CA VAL A 155 -4.58 2.07 4.38
C VAL A 155 -4.58 1.97 2.87
N ALA A 156 -4.90 3.07 2.19
CA ALA A 156 -4.80 3.22 0.74
C ALA A 156 -3.96 4.47 0.44
N ILE A 157 -2.90 4.30 -0.35
CA ILE A 157 -2.02 5.38 -0.76
C ILE A 157 -1.95 5.39 -2.28
N GLU A 158 -2.35 6.51 -2.89
CA GLU A 158 -2.08 6.81 -4.30
C GLU A 158 -0.74 7.56 -4.38
N CYS A 159 0.16 7.12 -5.25
CA CYS A 159 1.49 7.68 -5.46
C CYS A 159 1.57 8.34 -6.84
N LYS A 160 2.09 9.56 -6.92
CA LYS A 160 2.33 10.25 -8.19
C LYS A 160 3.72 10.83 -8.28
N ASP A 161 4.47 10.27 -9.22
CA ASP A 161 5.73 10.82 -9.67
C ASP A 161 5.53 11.66 -10.95
N VAL A 162 4.94 12.84 -10.80
CA VAL A 162 4.65 13.73 -11.93
C VAL A 162 5.25 15.11 -11.66
N GLY A 163 5.91 15.69 -12.66
CA GLY A 163 6.61 16.97 -12.55
C GLY A 163 5.71 18.20 -12.40
N THR A 164 4.41 18.07 -12.63
CA THR A 164 3.41 19.13 -12.43
C THR A 164 2.67 18.95 -11.11
N SER A 165 2.04 20.00 -10.61
CA SER A 165 1.21 19.92 -9.39
C SER A 165 -0.07 19.10 -9.62
N GLY A 166 -0.53 18.42 -8.58
CA GLY A 166 -1.75 17.61 -8.62
C GLY A 166 -3.01 18.41 -8.82
N SER A 167 -3.85 17.95 -9.74
CA SER A 167 -5.12 18.58 -10.08
C SER A 167 -6.24 18.13 -9.15
N VAL A 168 -7.34 18.88 -9.19
CA VAL A 168 -8.59 18.50 -8.51
C VAL A 168 -9.14 17.17 -9.05
N ASP A 169 -8.96 16.90 -10.35
CA ASP A 169 -9.45 15.67 -10.98
C ASP A 169 -8.72 14.42 -10.50
N GLU A 170 -7.44 14.53 -10.17
CA GLU A 170 -6.71 13.43 -9.57
C GLU A 170 -7.29 13.05 -8.20
N MET A 171 -7.56 14.06 -7.35
CA MET A 171 -8.21 13.84 -6.05
C MET A 171 -9.61 13.23 -6.23
N ARG A 172 -10.41 13.72 -7.19
CA ARG A 172 -11.72 13.16 -7.53
C ARG A 172 -11.63 11.71 -7.99
N ALA A 173 -10.66 11.39 -8.84
CA ALA A 173 -10.44 10.04 -9.32
C ALA A 173 -10.12 9.09 -8.15
N PHE A 174 -9.23 9.49 -7.25
CA PHE A 174 -8.92 8.67 -6.07
C PHE A 174 -10.13 8.51 -5.14
N ILE A 175 -10.88 9.59 -4.87
CA ILE A 175 -12.13 9.54 -4.10
C ILE A 175 -13.16 8.59 -4.74
N ALA A 176 -13.31 8.61 -6.06
CA ALA A 176 -14.24 7.75 -6.78
C ALA A 176 -13.86 6.27 -6.65
N ARG A 177 -12.56 5.95 -6.77
CA ARG A 177 -12.04 4.60 -6.51
C ARG A 177 -12.33 4.16 -5.08
N LEU A 178 -12.00 4.99 -4.09
CA LEU A 178 -12.25 4.72 -2.67
C LEU A 178 -13.74 4.50 -2.38
N TYR A 179 -14.61 5.26 -3.04
CA TYR A 179 -16.06 5.11 -2.93
C TYR A 179 -16.54 3.76 -3.47
N ASP A 180 -16.04 3.34 -4.63
CA ASP A 180 -16.45 2.07 -5.22
C ASP A 180 -15.91 0.85 -4.45
N VAL A 181 -14.66 0.89 -3.97
CA VAL A 181 -14.12 -0.19 -3.13
C VAL A 181 -14.70 -0.20 -1.71
N THR A 182 -15.52 0.78 -1.33
CA THR A 182 -16.18 0.76 -0.03
C THR A 182 -17.43 -0.12 -0.05
N LEU A 183 -17.34 -1.29 0.57
CA LEU A 183 -18.48 -2.17 0.79
C LEU A 183 -19.26 -1.68 2.02
N LEU A 184 -20.47 -1.15 1.79
CA LEU A 184 -21.38 -0.76 2.86
C LEU A 184 -22.14 -1.97 3.38
N HIS A 185 -22.52 -1.92 4.66
CA HIS A 185 -23.29 -2.98 5.31
C HIS A 185 -24.55 -3.34 4.50
N ALA A 186 -25.28 -2.33 4.02
CA ALA A 186 -26.49 -2.51 3.21
C ALA A 186 -26.25 -3.16 1.83
N HIS A 187 -25.02 -3.16 1.30
CA HIS A 187 -24.69 -3.82 0.04
C HIS A 187 -24.56 -5.34 0.20
N HIS A 188 -24.25 -5.84 1.40
CA HIS A 188 -23.89 -7.24 1.59
C HIS A 188 -25.05 -8.21 1.35
N ARG A 189 -26.30 -7.76 1.52
CA ARG A 189 -27.48 -8.55 1.13
C ARG A 189 -27.54 -8.87 -0.37
N HIS A 190 -26.76 -8.15 -1.18
CA HIS A 190 -26.68 -8.28 -2.64
C HIS A 190 -25.32 -8.83 -3.10
N MET A 191 -24.49 -9.31 -2.17
CA MET A 191 -23.15 -9.83 -2.46
C MET A 191 -23.07 -11.29 -2.03
N HIS A 192 -22.20 -12.07 -2.69
CA HIS A 192 -21.99 -13.49 -2.37
C HIS A 192 -20.98 -13.72 -1.23
N PHE A 193 -20.90 -12.77 -0.28
CA PHE A 193 -20.02 -12.89 0.88
C PHE A 193 -20.82 -13.24 2.13
N PRO A 194 -20.37 -14.22 2.94
CA PRO A 194 -21.15 -14.71 4.08
C PRO A 194 -21.25 -13.67 5.22
N ASP A 195 -20.24 -12.81 5.35
CA ASP A 195 -20.14 -11.83 6.42
C ASP A 195 -20.06 -10.40 5.87
N ALA A 196 -20.66 -9.45 6.58
CA ALA A 196 -20.53 -8.03 6.29
C ALA A 196 -19.14 -7.47 6.67
N ARG A 197 -18.12 -7.69 5.82
CA ARG A 197 -16.75 -7.19 6.02
C ARG A 197 -16.45 -6.09 5.00
N ALA A 198 -15.61 -5.14 5.39
CA ALA A 198 -15.21 -4.09 4.47
C ALA A 198 -14.07 -4.52 3.52
N LEU A 199 -13.57 -5.77 3.62
CA LEU A 199 -12.58 -6.35 2.71
C LEU A 199 -12.69 -7.88 2.70
N HIS A 200 -12.59 -8.50 1.54
CA HIS A 200 -12.63 -9.94 1.34
C HIS A 200 -11.47 -10.38 0.41
N PRO A 201 -11.00 -11.63 0.53
CA PRO A 201 -11.36 -12.64 1.53
C PRO A 201 -10.61 -12.44 2.86
N GLY A 202 -10.95 -13.21 3.90
CA GLY A 202 -10.07 -13.39 5.06
C GLY A 202 -9.97 -12.21 6.04
N SER A 203 -10.84 -11.20 5.95
CA SER A 203 -10.86 -10.12 6.96
C SER A 203 -11.12 -10.66 8.37
N PRO A 204 -10.38 -10.19 9.40
CA PRO A 204 -10.61 -10.63 10.77
C PRO A 204 -12.02 -10.31 11.28
N ASN A 205 -12.53 -11.16 12.18
CA ASN A 205 -13.78 -10.89 12.88
C ASN A 205 -13.61 -9.88 14.02
N GLU A 206 -13.28 -8.63 13.68
CA GLU A 206 -13.16 -7.53 14.65
C GLU A 206 -14.00 -6.32 14.18
N PRO A 207 -14.50 -5.49 15.11
CA PRO A 207 -15.32 -4.33 14.77
C PRO A 207 -14.70 -3.44 13.68
N LYS A 208 -13.39 -3.20 13.75
CA LYS A 208 -12.65 -2.35 12.80
C LYS A 208 -12.60 -2.89 11.36
N HIS A 209 -12.95 -4.16 11.13
CA HIS A 209 -13.00 -4.79 9.79
C HIS A 209 -14.41 -5.03 9.27
N ARG A 210 -15.45 -4.75 10.08
CA ARG A 210 -16.84 -4.84 9.63
C ARG A 210 -17.16 -3.74 8.62
N ALA A 211 -17.97 -4.08 7.63
CA ALA A 211 -18.61 -3.11 6.75
C ALA A 211 -19.45 -2.12 7.56
N ILE A 212 -19.40 -0.85 7.19
CA ILE A 212 -20.07 0.24 7.90
C ILE A 212 -21.27 0.76 7.08
N VAL A 213 -22.10 1.61 7.68
CA VAL A 213 -23.35 2.08 7.06
C VAL A 213 -23.08 3.10 5.96
N THR A 214 -22.13 4.02 6.13
CA THR A 214 -21.87 5.09 5.16
C THR A 214 -20.41 5.19 4.75
N TYR A 215 -20.18 5.64 3.51
CA TYR A 215 -18.85 5.94 2.99
C TYR A 215 -18.09 6.96 3.87
N TRP A 216 -18.81 7.96 4.35
CA TRP A 216 -18.29 9.00 5.23
C TRP A 216 -17.70 8.45 6.55
N GLN A 217 -18.35 7.43 7.11
CA GLN A 217 -17.84 6.72 8.29
C GLN A 217 -16.64 5.85 7.95
N GLU A 218 -16.65 5.17 6.79
CA GLU A 218 -15.51 4.33 6.38
C GLU A 218 -14.24 5.16 6.15
N ASN A 219 -14.37 6.35 5.55
CA ASN A 219 -13.26 7.30 5.37
C ASN A 219 -12.59 7.71 6.69
N ARG A 220 -13.34 7.72 7.81
CA ARG A 220 -12.80 8.04 9.15
C ARG A 220 -12.17 6.84 9.85
N ARG A 221 -12.46 5.62 9.38
CA ARG A 221 -11.93 4.35 9.93
C ARG A 221 -10.73 3.82 9.14
N THR A 222 -10.50 4.37 7.96
CA THR A 222 -9.40 4.03 7.06
C THR A 222 -8.43 5.21 6.95
N LYS A 223 -7.18 4.92 6.62
CA LYS A 223 -6.17 5.94 6.32
C LYS A 223 -6.06 6.04 4.80
N ASN A 224 -6.33 7.22 4.25
CA ASN A 224 -6.31 7.44 2.81
C ASN A 224 -5.34 8.57 2.53
N ILE A 225 -4.38 8.32 1.65
CA ILE A 225 -3.27 9.24 1.42
C ILE A 225 -3.09 9.41 -0.08
N ILE A 226 -2.80 10.64 -0.50
CA ILE A 226 -2.25 10.89 -1.83
C ILE A 226 -0.85 11.48 -1.66
N ALA A 227 0.14 10.77 -2.16
CA ALA A 227 1.56 11.04 -2.02
C ALA A 227 2.12 11.50 -3.36
N ARG A 228 2.72 12.69 -3.40
CA ARG A 228 3.29 13.25 -4.62
C ARG A 228 4.74 13.64 -4.45
N ARG A 229 5.54 13.45 -5.50
CA ARG A 229 6.88 14.05 -5.58
C ARG A 229 6.84 15.59 -5.64
N THR A 230 5.70 16.16 -6.03
CA THR A 230 5.47 17.59 -6.23
C THR A 230 4.29 18.11 -5.40
N GLY A 231 3.92 19.36 -5.61
CA GLY A 231 2.77 20.02 -4.98
C GLY A 231 1.39 19.53 -5.43
N PHE A 232 0.37 20.15 -4.82
CA PHE A 232 -1.02 20.09 -5.26
C PHE A 232 -1.53 21.49 -5.59
N THR A 233 -2.49 21.58 -6.50
CA THR A 233 -3.25 22.81 -6.72
C THR A 233 -4.18 23.09 -5.53
N ALA A 234 -4.45 24.38 -5.25
CA ALA A 234 -5.21 24.80 -4.06
C ALA A 234 -6.60 24.16 -3.94
N GLY A 235 -7.26 23.88 -5.08
CA GLY A 235 -8.59 23.27 -5.11
C GLY A 235 -8.66 21.82 -4.62
N THR A 236 -7.53 21.17 -4.38
CA THR A 236 -7.48 19.79 -3.85
C THR A 236 -7.74 19.71 -2.35
N ALA A 237 -7.37 20.74 -1.58
CA ALA A 237 -7.42 20.71 -0.12
C ALA A 237 -8.85 20.54 0.44
N PRO A 238 -9.88 21.27 -0.05
CA PRO A 238 -11.25 21.09 0.45
C PRO A 238 -11.79 19.68 0.22
N LEU A 239 -11.44 19.04 -0.91
CA LEU A 239 -11.83 17.66 -1.20
C LEU A 239 -11.13 16.67 -0.26
N GLY A 240 -9.83 16.85 -0.05
CA GLY A 240 -9.05 16.02 0.87
C GLY A 240 -9.57 16.11 2.30
N GLU A 241 -9.84 17.32 2.78
CA GLU A 241 -10.39 17.55 4.12
C GLU A 241 -11.77 16.91 4.28
N TYR A 242 -12.70 17.20 3.35
CA TYR A 242 -14.04 16.64 3.39
C TYR A 242 -13.97 15.11 3.37
N HIS A 243 -13.29 14.51 2.41
CA HIS A 243 -13.24 13.06 2.25
C HIS A 243 -12.22 12.34 3.14
N ARG A 244 -11.48 13.03 4.02
CA ARG A 244 -10.41 12.43 4.85
C ARG A 244 -9.35 11.70 4.00
N VAL A 245 -8.87 12.39 2.97
CA VAL A 245 -7.68 12.01 2.20
C VAL A 245 -6.56 12.97 2.55
N GLU A 246 -5.46 12.45 3.09
CA GLU A 246 -4.29 13.22 3.53
C GLU A 246 -3.35 13.48 2.35
N PRO A 247 -3.17 14.74 1.93
CA PRO A 247 -2.20 15.07 0.90
C PRO A 247 -0.79 15.17 1.48
N HIS A 248 0.17 14.47 0.88
CA HIS A 248 1.59 14.62 1.15
C HIS A 248 2.30 15.03 -0.15
N ARG A 249 2.96 16.18 -0.11
CA ARG A 249 3.56 16.85 -1.29
C ARG A 249 5.06 16.98 -1.19
N ASP A 250 5.69 17.21 -2.32
CA ASP A 250 7.12 17.51 -2.40
C ASP A 250 7.99 16.39 -1.80
N ILE A 251 7.55 15.14 -1.97
CA ILE A 251 8.23 13.96 -1.43
C ILE A 251 9.49 13.68 -2.24
N SER A 252 10.63 13.78 -1.59
CA SER A 252 11.94 13.36 -2.08
C SER A 252 12.74 12.65 -0.98
N VAL A 253 13.89 12.08 -1.33
CA VAL A 253 14.80 11.46 -0.36
C VAL A 253 15.22 12.49 0.69
N GLY A 254 14.95 12.19 1.97
CA GLY A 254 15.29 13.07 3.09
C GLY A 254 14.37 14.28 3.29
N SER A 255 13.28 14.41 2.52
CA SER A 255 12.28 15.46 2.74
C SER A 255 11.50 15.24 4.05
N SER A 256 11.21 16.30 4.80
CA SER A 256 10.37 16.18 6.02
C SER A 256 8.97 15.64 5.70
N THR A 257 8.44 15.87 4.49
CA THR A 257 7.12 15.39 4.11
C THR A 257 7.05 13.86 4.02
N VAL A 258 8.15 13.18 3.66
CA VAL A 258 8.18 11.71 3.73
C VAL A 258 8.12 11.23 5.19
N ASP A 259 8.80 11.93 6.09
CA ASP A 259 8.78 11.62 7.52
C ASP A 259 7.40 11.85 8.13
N GLU A 260 6.68 12.90 7.70
CA GLU A 260 5.29 13.16 8.08
C GLU A 260 4.33 12.06 7.59
N LEU A 261 4.49 11.62 6.33
CA LEU A 261 3.71 10.51 5.77
C LEU A 261 3.94 9.23 6.58
N VAL A 262 5.21 8.90 6.79
CA VAL A 262 5.63 7.73 7.58
C VAL A 262 5.05 7.82 8.99
N SER A 263 5.20 8.95 9.67
CA SER A 263 4.66 9.18 11.01
C SER A 263 3.13 9.03 11.05
N SER A 264 2.41 9.53 10.03
CA SER A 264 0.95 9.38 9.93
C SER A 264 0.52 7.90 9.85
N VAL A 265 1.21 7.10 9.04
CA VAL A 265 0.94 5.67 8.89
C VAL A 265 1.37 4.88 10.13
N VAL A 266 2.53 5.18 10.72
CA VAL A 266 3.01 4.57 11.97
C VAL A 266 2.05 4.83 13.12
N ASN A 267 1.56 6.07 13.27
CA ASN A 267 0.56 6.43 14.27
C ASN A 267 -0.77 5.70 14.05
N TRP A 268 -1.18 5.52 12.79
CA TRP A 268 -2.32 4.67 12.47
C TRP A 268 -2.05 3.22 12.88
N ALA A 269 -0.88 2.68 12.56
CA ALA A 269 -0.49 1.31 12.88
C ALA A 269 -0.45 1.08 14.40
N GLY A 270 0.11 1.98 15.21
CA GLY A 270 0.15 1.83 16.68
C GLY A 270 -1.23 1.67 17.32
N ARG A 271 -2.26 2.28 16.71
CA ARG A 271 -3.66 2.17 17.16
C ARG A 271 -4.39 0.94 16.62
N ASN A 272 -3.96 0.37 15.50
CA ASN A 272 -4.72 -0.63 14.75
C ASN A 272 -4.04 -1.99 14.60
N ALA A 273 -2.71 -2.04 14.67
CA ALA A 273 -1.86 -3.20 14.39
C ALA A 273 -1.14 -3.73 15.63
#